data_AF-A0A7S3P303-F1
#
_entry.id   AF-A0A7S3P303-F1
#
_cell.length_a   1.000
_cell.length_b   1.000
_cell.length_c   1.000
_cell.angle_alpha   90.00
_cell.angle_beta   90.00
_cell.angle_gamma   90.00
#
_symmetry.space_group_name_H-M   'P 1'
#
loop_
_entity.id
_entity.type
_entity.pdbx_description
1 polymer ?
#
loop_
_entity_poly.entity_id
_entity_poly.type
_entity_poly.pdbx_seq_one_letter_code
_entity_poly.pdbx_strand_id
1 'polypeptide(L)'
;FFFGKMSDDILEWFYFSLPLAVFVVFWFVFGDKILGRGEPQRMPRDMPPEEVDEKDYIYLTKEQLKEFDGVKREDKKIYIGVKNEIFDLTKNAEMYGPEGAYGC
;
A
#
# COMPACT_ATOMS: atom_id res chain seq x y z
N PHE A 1 5.85 -31.96 -60.01
CA PHE A 1 4.92 -32.23 -58.90
C PHE A 1 5.56 -32.10 -57.51
N PHE A 2 6.87 -32.35 -57.35
CA PHE A 2 7.56 -32.28 -56.04
C PHE A 2 7.92 -30.86 -55.57
N PHE A 3 8.26 -29.95 -56.50
CA PHE A 3 8.74 -28.59 -56.18
C PHE A 3 7.64 -27.61 -55.73
N GLY A 4 6.40 -27.76 -56.22
CA GLY A 4 5.28 -26.89 -55.83
C GLY A 4 4.76 -27.20 -54.42
N LYS A 5 4.74 -28.48 -54.03
CA LYS A 5 4.31 -28.87 -52.68
C LYS A 5 5.28 -28.35 -51.61
N MET A 6 6.59 -28.35 -51.92
CA MET A 6 7.64 -27.84 -51.03
C MET A 6 7.56 -26.34 -50.79
N SER A 7 7.17 -25.54 -51.80
CA SER A 7 6.97 -24.10 -51.60
C SER A 7 5.75 -23.79 -50.75
N ASP A 8 4.68 -24.57 -50.90
CA ASP A 8 3.44 -24.40 -50.13
C ASP A 8 3.66 -24.76 -48.65
N ASP A 9 4.36 -25.87 -48.39
CA ASP A 9 4.72 -26.30 -47.03
C ASP A 9 5.62 -25.26 -46.32
N ILE A 10 6.56 -24.64 -47.05
CA ILE A 10 7.42 -23.59 -46.51
C ILE A 10 6.62 -22.32 -46.21
N LEU A 11 5.72 -21.92 -47.12
CA LEU A 11 4.86 -20.76 -46.91
C LEU A 11 3.96 -20.94 -45.68
N GLU A 12 3.37 -22.11 -45.48
CA GLU A 12 2.55 -22.38 -44.28
C GLU A 12 3.34 -22.25 -42.97
N TRP A 13 4.60 -22.69 -42.95
CA TRP A 13 5.49 -22.51 -41.78
C TRP A 13 5.85 -21.04 -41.54
N PHE A 14 6.04 -20.25 -42.59
CA PHE A 14 6.23 -18.80 -42.47
C PHE A 14 4.96 -18.11 -41.97
N TYR A 15 3.79 -18.48 -42.48
CA TYR A 15 2.51 -17.94 -42.01
C TYR A 15 2.18 -18.34 -40.56
N PHE A 16 2.69 -19.47 -40.07
CA PHE A 16 2.55 -19.88 -38.68
C PHE A 16 3.57 -19.19 -37.75
N SER A 17 4.80 -19.00 -38.20
CA SER A 17 5.89 -18.44 -37.39
C SER A 17 5.95 -16.90 -37.37
N LEU A 18 5.58 -16.23 -38.46
CA LEU A 18 5.52 -14.76 -38.53
C LEU A 18 4.57 -14.12 -37.51
N PRO A 19 3.31 -14.56 -37.31
CA PRO A 19 2.46 -13.98 -36.29
C PRO A 19 3.03 -14.24 -34.88
N LEU A 20 3.59 -15.43 -34.61
CA LEU A 20 4.25 -15.70 -33.33
C LEU A 20 5.44 -14.77 -33.09
N ALA A 21 6.27 -14.52 -34.09
CA ALA A 21 7.37 -13.56 -34.00
C ALA A 21 6.88 -12.13 -33.74
N VAL A 22 5.82 -11.70 -34.45
CA VAL A 22 5.17 -10.40 -34.22
C VAL A 22 4.57 -10.31 -32.82
N PHE A 23 3.92 -11.38 -32.33
CA PHE A 23 3.39 -11.45 -30.97
C PHE A 23 4.50 -11.38 -29.91
N VAL A 24 5.65 -12.04 -30.12
CA VAL A 24 6.80 -11.98 -29.20
C VAL A 24 7.38 -10.58 -29.16
N VAL A 25 7.57 -9.93 -30.32
CA VAL A 25 8.05 -8.53 -30.39
C VAL A 25 7.03 -7.58 -29.78
N PHE A 26 5.74 -7.77 -30.06
CA PHE A 26 4.66 -6.97 -29.46
C PHE A 26 4.60 -7.16 -27.94
N TRP A 27 4.75 -8.38 -27.44
CA TRP A 27 4.83 -8.66 -26.01
C TRP A 27 6.09 -8.07 -25.37
N PHE A 28 7.22 -8.03 -26.08
CA PHE A 28 8.43 -7.39 -25.57
C PHE A 28 8.31 -5.86 -25.51
N VAL A 29 7.64 -5.24 -26.49
CA VAL A 29 7.43 -3.78 -26.55
C VAL A 29 6.31 -3.30 -25.64
N PHE A 30 5.20 -4.05 -25.53
CA PHE A 30 4.00 -3.66 -24.79
C PHE A 30 3.81 -4.41 -23.48
N GLY A 31 4.42 -5.58 -23.31
CA GLY A 31 4.34 -6.39 -22.08
C GLY A 31 5.05 -5.73 -20.90
N ASP A 32 6.14 -4.99 -21.16
CA ASP A 32 6.83 -4.19 -20.12
C ASP A 32 5.93 -3.05 -19.58
N LYS A 33 4.89 -2.69 -20.34
CA LYS A 33 3.86 -1.70 -19.95
C LYS A 33 2.62 -2.34 -19.29
N ILE A 34 2.38 -3.64 -19.52
CA ILE A 34 1.22 -4.40 -19.00
C ILE A 34 1.55 -5.13 -17.69
N LEU A 35 2.79 -5.61 -17.51
CA LEU A 35 3.33 -5.83 -16.17
C LEU A 35 3.66 -4.46 -15.60
N GLY A 36 2.61 -3.71 -15.26
CA GLY A 36 2.71 -2.60 -14.34
C GLY A 36 3.38 -3.12 -13.09
N ARG A 37 4.71 -2.96 -13.06
CA ARG A 37 5.48 -2.78 -11.84
C ARG A 37 4.75 -1.67 -11.13
N GLY A 38 3.82 -2.06 -10.26
CA GLY A 38 3.19 -1.14 -9.33
C GLY A 38 4.37 -0.43 -8.72
N GLU A 39 4.56 0.84 -9.09
CA GLU A 39 5.62 1.62 -8.50
C GLU A 39 5.35 1.48 -7.00
N PRO A 40 6.32 0.98 -6.20
CA PRO A 40 6.16 1.09 -4.75
C PRO A 40 5.85 2.56 -4.56
N GLN A 41 4.66 2.87 -4.03
CA GLN A 41 4.16 4.24 -3.94
C GLN A 41 5.36 5.08 -3.52
N ARG A 42 5.88 5.91 -4.43
CA ARG A 42 6.88 6.90 -4.06
C ARG A 42 6.09 7.83 -3.18
N MET A 43 6.05 7.51 -1.89
CA MET A 43 5.54 8.40 -0.87
C MET A 43 6.18 9.74 -1.21
N PRO A 44 5.39 10.81 -1.38
CA PRO A 44 5.95 12.13 -1.57
C PRO A 44 7.04 12.30 -0.51
N ARG A 45 8.30 12.39 -0.94
CA ARG A 45 9.44 12.64 -0.03
C ARG A 45 9.41 14.05 0.54
N ASP A 46 8.39 14.82 0.16
CA ASP A 46 8.01 16.10 0.72
C ASP A 46 6.77 15.94 1.62
N MET A 47 6.62 14.79 2.30
CA MET A 47 5.99 14.87 3.61
C MET A 47 6.86 15.90 4.37
N PRO A 48 6.30 17.04 4.83
CA PRO A 48 7.05 17.97 5.66
C PRO A 48 7.81 17.12 6.66
N PRO A 49 9.13 17.34 6.88
CA PRO A 49 9.85 16.59 7.90
C PRO A 49 8.89 16.52 9.07
N GLU A 50 8.40 15.31 9.37
CA GLU A 50 7.46 15.12 10.46
C GLU A 50 8.24 15.72 11.60
N GLU A 51 7.84 16.92 12.03
CA GLU A 51 8.57 17.68 13.02
C GLU A 51 8.68 16.65 14.13
N VAL A 52 9.90 16.18 14.36
CA VAL A 52 10.14 15.17 15.39
C VAL A 52 9.95 16.00 16.64
N ASP A 53 8.68 16.21 16.99
CA ASP A 53 8.25 16.69 18.28
C ASP A 53 9.04 15.80 19.21
N GLU A 54 9.94 16.43 19.95
CA GLU A 54 10.75 15.78 20.96
C GLU A 54 9.75 15.00 21.81
N LYS A 55 9.63 13.69 21.53
CA LYS A 55 8.51 12.92 22.04
C LYS A 55 8.70 12.88 23.54
N ASP A 56 7.89 13.65 24.26
CA ASP A 56 7.80 13.56 25.70
C ASP A 56 7.29 12.16 26.03
N TYR A 57 8.21 11.25 26.37
CA TYR A 57 7.89 9.89 26.72
C TYR A 57 7.17 9.88 28.07
N ILE A 58 5.86 9.69 28.03
CA ILE A 58 5.06 9.48 29.24
C ILE A 58 5.06 7.99 29.55
N TYR A 59 5.53 7.64 30.74
CA TYR A 59 5.45 6.27 31.26
C TYR A 59 4.21 6.13 32.13
N LEU A 60 3.17 5.46 31.61
CA LEU A 60 1.97 5.11 32.38
C LEU A 60 1.89 3.61 32.59
N THR A 61 1.49 3.20 33.79
CA THR A 61 1.06 1.82 34.02
C THR A 61 -0.30 1.59 33.35
N LYS A 62 -0.68 0.33 33.13
CA LYS A 62 -1.99 -0.02 32.55
C LYS A 62 -3.16 0.54 33.37
N GLU A 63 -3.02 0.58 34.68
CA GLU A 63 -4.03 1.11 35.60
C GLU A 63 -4.20 2.62 35.42
N GLN A 64 -3.09 3.34 35.31
CA GLN A 64 -3.08 4.78 35.06
C GLN A 64 -3.60 5.11 33.66
N LEU A 65 -3.27 4.31 32.64
CA LEU A 65 -3.73 4.49 31.27
C LEU A 65 -5.27 4.40 31.16
N LYS A 66 -5.92 3.56 31.99
CA LYS A 66 -7.38 3.37 32.00
C LYS A 66 -8.17 4.60 32.47
N GLU A 67 -7.50 5.57 33.10
CA GLU A 67 -8.12 6.85 33.48
C GLU A 67 -8.25 7.82 32.30
N PHE A 68 -7.53 7.59 31.21
CA PHE A 68 -7.47 8.45 30.03
C PHE A 68 -8.28 7.89 28.87
N ASP A 69 -9.57 7.65 29.11
CA ASP A 69 -10.55 7.13 28.16
C ASP A 69 -11.43 8.21 27.53
N GLY A 70 -11.14 9.50 27.80
CA GLY A 70 -11.95 10.62 27.32
C GLY A 70 -13.29 10.82 28.06
N VAL A 71 -13.61 10.02 29.07
CA VAL A 71 -14.88 10.09 29.82
C VAL A 71 -14.66 10.41 31.29
N LYS A 72 -13.73 9.72 31.95
CA LYS A 72 -13.59 9.78 33.41
C LYS A 72 -13.03 11.10 33.93
N ARG A 73 -12.24 11.80 33.12
CA ARG A 73 -11.57 13.04 33.52
C ARG A 73 -12.19 14.26 32.83
N GLU A 74 -12.16 15.38 33.53
CA GLU A 74 -12.65 16.67 33.01
C GLU A 74 -11.84 17.16 31.79
N ASP A 75 -10.58 16.75 31.67
CA ASP A 75 -9.68 17.08 30.56
C ASP A 75 -9.97 16.28 29.28
N LYS A 76 -10.84 15.26 29.35
CA LYS A 76 -11.27 14.40 28.23
C LYS A 76 -10.12 13.87 27.37
N LYS A 77 -8.95 13.70 27.96
CA LYS A 77 -7.78 13.18 27.24
C LYS A 77 -7.94 11.70 26.94
N ILE A 78 -7.51 11.31 25.75
CA ILE A 78 -7.59 9.94 25.26
C ILE A 78 -6.16 9.45 24.98
N TYR A 79 -5.70 8.49 25.78
CA TYR A 79 -4.42 7.83 25.58
C TYR A 79 -4.62 6.36 25.22
N ILE A 80 -3.90 5.88 24.22
CA ILE A 80 -3.88 4.47 23.86
C ILE A 80 -2.46 3.90 23.92
N GLY A 81 -2.35 2.68 24.45
CA GLY A 81 -1.09 1.94 24.50
C GLY A 81 -1.01 0.98 23.34
N VAL A 82 -0.10 1.20 22.39
CA VAL A 82 0.19 0.27 21.28
C VAL A 82 1.64 -0.16 21.38
N LYS A 83 1.88 -1.48 21.54
CA LYS A 83 3.23 -2.07 21.57
C LYS A 83 4.19 -1.37 22.57
N ASN A 84 3.71 -1.10 23.78
CA ASN A 84 4.41 -0.39 24.87
C ASN A 84 4.70 1.10 24.62
N GLU A 85 4.15 1.70 23.58
CA GLU A 85 4.16 3.15 23.37
C GLU A 85 2.78 3.73 23.65
N ILE A 86 2.75 4.92 24.24
CA ILE A 86 1.50 5.63 24.56
C ILE A 86 1.32 6.76 23.55
N PHE A 87 0.14 6.83 22.95
CA PHE A 87 -0.22 7.82 21.95
C PHE A 87 -1.34 8.71 22.45
N ASP A 88 -1.20 10.03 22.26
CA ASP A 88 -2.26 11.01 22.48
C ASP A 88 -3.19 11.05 21.27
N LEU A 89 -4.42 10.57 21.47
CA LEU A 89 -5.48 10.57 20.46
C LEU A 89 -6.57 11.59 20.78
N THR A 90 -6.33 12.53 21.70
CA THR A 90 -7.29 13.57 22.07
C THR A 90 -7.71 14.41 20.86
N LYS A 91 -6.80 14.63 19.89
CA LYS A 91 -7.11 15.32 18.61
C LYS A 91 -8.05 14.52 17.71
N ASN A 92 -8.12 13.20 17.86
CA ASN A 92 -8.93 12.26 17.08
C ASN A 92 -10.05 11.65 17.93
N ALA A 93 -10.60 12.42 18.88
CA ALA A 93 -11.66 11.98 19.79
C ALA A 93 -12.94 11.52 19.06
N GLU A 94 -13.20 11.98 17.83
CA GLU A 94 -14.33 11.51 17.01
C GLU A 94 -14.25 10.00 16.70
N MET A 95 -13.05 9.43 16.65
CA MET A 95 -12.83 8.01 16.34
C MET A 95 -12.66 7.15 17.60
N TYR A 96 -11.97 7.70 18.61
CA TYR A 96 -11.53 6.97 19.80
C TYR A 96 -12.20 7.42 21.11
N GLY A 97 -13.02 8.46 21.07
CA GLY A 97 -13.81 8.92 22.20
C GLY A 97 -15.08 8.08 22.42
N PRO A 98 -15.86 8.37 23.47
CA PRO A 98 -17.02 7.57 23.86
C PRO A 98 -18.12 7.41 22.81
N GLU A 99 -18.20 8.35 21.86
CA GLU A 99 -19.16 8.29 20.74
C GLU A 99 -18.52 7.78 19.43
N GLY A 100 -17.22 7.49 19.45
CA GLY A 100 -16.46 7.05 18.29
C GLY A 100 -16.55 5.54 18.05
N ALA A 101 -16.23 5.12 16.83
CA ALA A 101 -16.32 3.71 16.42
C ALA A 101 -15.43 2.75 17.24
N TYR A 102 -14.40 3.28 17.90
CA TYR A 102 -13.48 2.53 18.76
C TYR A 102 -13.60 2.88 20.25
N GLY A 103 -14.59 3.68 20.65
CA GLY A 103 -14.89 3.96 22.05
C GLY A 103 -15.81 2.89 22.64
N CYS A 104 -15.25 1.83 23.19
CA CYS A 104 -16.00 0.81 23.93
C CYS A 104 -15.82 0.93 25.45
#